data_AF-A0A0F6W410-F1
#
_entry.id   AF-A0A0F6W410-F1
#
_cell.length_a   1.000
_cell.length_b   1.000
_cell.length_c   1.000
_cell.angle_alpha   90.00
_cell.angle_beta   90.00
_cell.angle_gamma   90.00
#
_symmetry.space_group_name_H-M   'P 1'
#
loop_
_entity.id
_entity.type
_entity.pdbx_description
1 polymer ?
#
loop_
_entity_poly.entity_id
_entity_poly.type
_entity_poly.pdbx_seq_one_letter_code
_entity_poly.pdbx_strand_id
1 'polypeptide(L)'
;MARVIAALFLIAIAPARIEAQRDMRASREEIAAQHRAQGDSLRAAGDRGSAIGWYRDAIAADPDDALSYERLGRVFLERDALGDARSAFEAGVTRRPDHGPLWVGLAETLERMGAMDEAARALRELTRRTPDELDAWRARAALAMRRGAWSEALACYRRIGDEEAQRNVIALRFLVGTNDPVRRCDARSEVRRALCER
;
A
#
# COMPACT_ATOMS: atom_id res chain seq x y z
N MET A 1 -2.86 -17.48 50.60
CA MET A 1 -1.85 -16.41 50.72
C MET A 1 -0.75 -16.48 49.65
N ALA A 2 -0.15 -17.65 49.35
CA ALA A 2 0.92 -17.78 48.34
C ALA A 2 0.58 -17.24 46.93
N ARG A 3 -0.67 -17.38 46.46
CA ARG A 3 -1.11 -16.88 45.14
C ARG A 3 -1.19 -15.35 45.03
N VAL A 4 -1.44 -14.64 46.14
CA VAL A 4 -1.53 -13.17 46.16
C VAL A 4 -0.14 -12.53 46.19
N ILE A 5 0.80 -13.16 46.91
CA ILE A 5 2.21 -12.71 46.97
C ILE A 5 2.90 -12.90 45.60
N ALA A 6 2.63 -14.00 44.90
CA ALA A 6 3.14 -14.22 43.55
C ALA A 6 2.58 -13.22 42.52
N ALA A 7 1.30 -12.83 42.65
CA ALA A 7 0.69 -11.82 41.78
C ALA A 7 1.26 -10.40 42.03
N LEU A 8 1.51 -10.03 43.29
CA LEU A 8 2.13 -8.75 43.65
C LEU A 8 3.59 -8.64 43.18
N PHE A 9 4.34 -9.75 43.21
CA PHE A 9 5.71 -9.80 42.66
C PHE A 9 5.75 -9.65 41.14
N LEU A 10 4.82 -10.27 40.40
CA LEU A 10 4.71 -10.11 38.95
C LEU A 10 4.34 -8.68 38.54
N ILE A 11 3.49 -8.01 39.32
CA ILE A 11 3.09 -6.61 39.08
C ILE A 11 4.27 -5.64 39.32
N ALA A 12 5.13 -5.90 40.30
CA ALA A 12 6.30 -5.05 40.59
C ALA A 12 7.44 -5.17 39.56
N ILE A 13 7.61 -6.33 38.91
CA ILE A 13 8.65 -6.57 37.90
C ILE A 13 8.17 -6.19 36.48
N ALA A 14 6.85 -6.19 36.25
CA ALA A 14 6.25 -5.79 34.98
C ALA A 14 6.70 -4.39 34.48
N PRO A 15 6.70 -3.29 35.28
CA PRO A 15 7.11 -1.98 34.79
C PRO A 15 8.59 -1.93 34.39
N ALA A 16 9.50 -2.51 35.19
CA ALA A 16 10.93 -2.57 34.85
C ALA A 16 11.20 -3.42 33.59
N ARG A 17 10.44 -4.52 33.41
CA ARG A 17 10.51 -5.35 32.20
C ARG A 17 9.97 -4.61 30.96
N ILE A 18 8.89 -3.86 31.10
CA ILE A 18 8.32 -3.03 30.03
C ILE A 18 9.30 -1.92 29.65
N GLU A 19 9.95 -1.28 30.62
CA GLU A 19 10.94 -0.23 30.39
C GLU A 19 12.18 -0.79 29.68
N ALA A 20 12.76 -1.89 30.17
CA ALA A 20 13.87 -2.55 29.48
C ALA A 20 13.52 -3.02 28.05
N GLN A 21 12.28 -3.46 27.81
CA GLN A 21 11.80 -3.79 26.46
C GLN A 21 11.63 -2.56 25.58
N ARG A 22 11.20 -1.42 26.13
CA ARG A 22 11.11 -0.14 25.41
C ARG A 22 12.49 0.37 25.04
N ASP A 23 13.46 0.32 25.93
CA ASP A 23 14.84 0.75 25.67
C ASP A 23 15.51 -0.14 24.62
N MET A 24 15.28 -1.45 24.70
CA MET A 24 15.73 -2.40 23.68
C MET A 24 15.09 -2.12 22.31
N ARG A 25 13.80 -1.76 22.30
CA ARG A 25 13.10 -1.40 21.05
C ARG A 25 13.61 -0.08 20.49
N ALA A 26 13.77 0.93 21.33
CA ALA A 26 14.28 2.25 20.93
C ALA A 26 15.70 2.14 20.36
N SER A 27 16.57 1.34 20.99
CA SER A 27 17.93 1.12 20.46
C SER A 27 17.92 0.39 19.11
N ARG A 28 17.03 -0.58 18.90
CA ARG A 28 16.86 -1.23 17.58
C ARG A 28 16.35 -0.26 16.51
N GLU A 29 15.33 0.53 16.83
CA GLU A 29 14.76 1.54 15.93
C GLU A 29 15.82 2.59 15.54
N GLU A 30 16.68 2.99 16.49
CA GLU A 30 17.78 3.91 16.22
C GLU A 30 18.85 3.30 15.31
N ILE A 31 19.30 2.07 15.57
CA ILE A 31 20.27 1.37 14.72
C ILE A 31 19.70 1.19 13.30
N ALA A 32 18.44 0.79 13.18
CA ALA A 32 17.77 0.64 11.90
C ALA A 32 17.70 1.98 11.15
N ALA A 33 17.35 3.08 11.84
CA ALA A 33 17.34 4.41 11.26
C ALA A 33 18.72 4.86 10.76
N GLN A 34 19.79 4.55 11.50
CA GLN A 34 21.17 4.85 11.09
C GLN A 34 21.55 4.07 9.82
N HIS A 35 21.33 2.76 9.80
CA HIS A 35 21.58 1.93 8.61
C HIS A 35 20.77 2.40 7.40
N ARG A 36 19.48 2.71 7.60
CA ARG A 36 18.61 3.26 6.54
C ARG A 36 19.14 4.59 6.00
N ALA A 37 19.63 5.48 6.86
CA ALA A 37 20.21 6.76 6.44
C ALA A 37 21.48 6.57 5.59
N GLN A 38 22.33 5.59 5.93
CA GLN A 38 23.48 5.20 5.10
C GLN A 38 23.03 4.67 3.73
N GLY A 39 22.03 3.79 3.72
CA GLY A 39 21.42 3.30 2.48
C GLY A 39 20.85 4.42 1.61
N ASP A 40 20.14 5.37 2.20
CA ASP A 40 19.58 6.53 1.49
C ASP A 40 20.67 7.43 0.87
N SER A 41 21.78 7.65 1.59
CA SER A 41 22.96 8.38 1.10
C SER A 41 23.58 7.68 -0.11
N LEU A 42 23.82 6.37 -0.03
CA LEU A 42 24.41 5.58 -1.12
C LEU A 42 23.49 5.50 -2.34
N ARG A 43 22.18 5.36 -2.13
CA ARG A 43 21.18 5.39 -3.21
C ARG A 43 21.21 6.76 -3.92
N ALA A 44 21.30 7.86 -3.17
CA ALA A 44 21.41 9.21 -3.73
C ALA A 44 22.71 9.41 -4.53
N ALA A 45 23.80 8.77 -4.10
CA ALA A 45 25.07 8.73 -4.84
C ALA A 45 25.05 7.80 -6.07
N GLY A 46 23.94 7.07 -6.30
CA GLY A 46 23.77 6.13 -7.43
C GLY A 46 24.26 4.71 -7.15
N ASP A 47 24.90 4.46 -6.00
CA ASP A 47 25.33 3.13 -5.59
C ASP A 47 24.16 2.34 -4.98
N ARG A 48 23.28 1.90 -5.87
CA ARG A 48 22.12 1.07 -5.56
C ARG A 48 22.51 -0.32 -5.04
N GLY A 49 23.71 -0.80 -5.35
CA GLY A 49 24.19 -2.10 -4.90
C GLY A 49 24.47 -2.10 -3.41
N SER A 50 25.28 -1.14 -2.96
CA SER A 50 25.60 -0.98 -1.54
C SER A 50 24.39 -0.54 -0.71
N ALA A 51 23.50 0.29 -1.27
CA ALA A 51 22.27 0.72 -0.59
C ALA A 51 21.39 -0.48 -0.17
N ILE A 52 21.28 -1.52 -1.01
CA ILE A 52 20.53 -2.74 -0.68
C ILE A 52 21.09 -3.44 0.57
N GLY A 53 22.42 -3.49 0.72
CA GLY A 53 23.07 -4.05 1.89
C GLY A 53 22.64 -3.33 3.16
N TRP A 54 22.75 -2.01 3.17
CA TRP A 54 22.36 -1.17 4.31
C TRP A 54 20.87 -1.26 4.65
N TYR A 55 19.98 -1.33 3.67
CA TYR A 55 18.56 -1.53 3.97
C TYR A 55 18.28 -2.92 4.56
N ARG A 56 19.01 -3.96 4.14
CA ARG A 56 18.92 -5.30 4.77
C ARG A 56 19.45 -5.27 6.20
N ASP A 57 20.54 -4.56 6.46
CA ASP A 57 21.08 -4.39 7.80
C ASP A 57 20.14 -3.58 8.71
N ALA A 58 19.42 -2.61 8.14
CA ALA A 58 18.37 -1.88 8.86
C ALA A 58 17.20 -2.81 9.25
N ILE A 59 16.72 -3.63 8.31
CA ILE A 59 15.67 -4.64 8.55
C ILE A 59 16.12 -5.70 9.57
N ALA A 60 17.41 -6.08 9.55
CA ALA A 60 17.94 -7.03 10.52
C ALA A 60 18.00 -6.44 11.94
N ALA A 61 18.28 -5.13 12.06
CA ALA A 61 18.26 -4.42 13.34
C ALA A 61 16.84 -4.23 13.88
N ASP A 62 15.91 -3.81 13.02
CA ASP A 62 14.49 -3.70 13.33
C ASP A 62 13.61 -4.32 12.23
N PRO A 63 13.12 -5.56 12.44
CA PRO A 63 12.20 -6.22 11.50
C PRO A 63 10.84 -5.54 11.36
N ASP A 64 10.49 -4.56 12.19
CA ASP A 64 9.24 -3.81 12.10
C ASP A 64 9.44 -2.44 11.41
N ASP A 65 10.65 -2.12 10.93
CA ASP A 65 10.94 -0.88 10.21
C ASP A 65 10.36 -0.88 8.78
N ALA A 66 9.11 -0.41 8.68
CA ALA A 66 8.38 -0.29 7.44
C ALA A 66 9.12 0.53 6.36
N LEU A 67 9.87 1.56 6.79
CA LEU A 67 10.57 2.46 5.86
C LEU A 67 11.72 1.74 5.19
N SER A 68 12.45 0.87 5.89
CA SER A 68 13.55 0.11 5.27
C SER A 68 13.06 -0.91 4.24
N TYR A 69 11.92 -1.58 4.48
CA TYR A 69 11.27 -2.41 3.46
C TYR A 69 10.83 -1.59 2.25
N GLU A 70 10.26 -0.41 2.48
CA GLU A 70 9.83 0.50 1.41
C GLU A 70 11.03 0.92 0.56
N ARG A 71 12.10 1.39 1.19
CA ARG A 71 13.34 1.80 0.50
C ARG A 71 13.96 0.66 -0.29
N LEU A 72 14.04 -0.53 0.31
CA LEU A 72 14.56 -1.73 -0.34
C LEU A 72 13.75 -2.09 -1.59
N GLY A 73 12.42 -2.14 -1.47
CA GLY A 73 11.51 -2.42 -2.59
C GLY A 73 11.62 -1.37 -3.70
N ARG A 74 11.75 -0.08 -3.35
CA ARG A 74 11.96 1.01 -4.32
C ARG A 74 13.26 0.84 -5.09
N VAL A 75 14.37 0.49 -4.43
CA VAL A 75 15.64 0.23 -5.13
C VAL A 75 15.54 -0.96 -6.08
N PHE A 76 14.83 -2.02 -5.69
CA PHE A 76 14.60 -3.14 -6.60
C PHE A 76 13.74 -2.76 -7.82
N LEU A 77 12.70 -1.92 -7.63
CA LEU A 77 11.92 -1.36 -8.74
C LEU A 77 12.77 -0.49 -9.68
N GLU A 78 13.67 0.34 -9.14
CA GLU A 78 14.61 1.16 -9.92
C GLU A 78 15.56 0.29 -10.77
N ARG A 79 15.86 -0.93 -10.30
CA ARG A 79 16.72 -1.91 -11.00
C ARG A 79 15.94 -2.90 -11.88
N ASP A 80 14.63 -2.73 -12.01
CA ASP A 80 13.71 -3.66 -12.70
C ASP A 80 13.74 -5.10 -12.15
N ALA A 81 14.20 -5.28 -10.91
CA ALA A 81 14.22 -6.55 -10.20
C ALA A 81 12.85 -6.81 -9.55
N LEU A 82 11.83 -7.05 -10.39
CA LEU A 82 10.43 -7.10 -9.94
C LEU A 82 10.14 -8.20 -8.91
N GLY A 83 10.81 -9.36 -9.02
CA GLY A 83 10.68 -10.46 -8.05
C GLY A 83 11.16 -10.06 -6.66
N ASP A 84 12.35 -9.45 -6.58
CA ASP A 84 12.92 -8.98 -5.32
C ASP A 84 12.11 -7.83 -4.72
N ALA A 85 11.61 -6.92 -5.57
CA ALA A 85 10.71 -5.85 -5.14
C ALA A 85 9.43 -6.42 -4.51
N ARG A 86 8.81 -7.41 -5.16
CA ARG A 86 7.60 -8.07 -4.65
C ARG A 86 7.87 -8.68 -3.29
N SER A 87 8.95 -9.44 -3.14
CA SER A 87 9.31 -10.07 -1.86
C SER A 87 9.59 -9.04 -0.76
N ALA A 88 10.28 -7.93 -1.07
CA ALA A 88 10.55 -6.87 -0.11
C ALA A 88 9.26 -6.20 0.38
N PHE A 89 8.35 -5.85 -0.54
CA PHE A 89 7.08 -5.23 -0.17
C PHE A 89 6.15 -6.21 0.56
N GLU A 90 6.04 -7.47 0.13
CA GLU A 90 5.26 -8.52 0.82
C GLU A 90 5.75 -8.76 2.25
N ALA A 91 7.07 -8.82 2.45
CA ALA A 91 7.65 -8.90 3.79
C ALA A 91 7.28 -7.67 4.64
N GLY A 92 7.39 -6.48 4.05
CA GLY A 92 7.01 -5.23 4.71
C GLY A 92 5.55 -5.17 5.12
N VAL A 93 4.60 -5.46 4.22
CA VAL A 93 3.16 -5.44 4.57
C VAL A 93 2.80 -6.51 5.60
N THR A 94 3.53 -7.62 5.64
CA THR A 94 3.34 -8.65 6.69
C THR A 94 3.72 -8.11 8.07
N ARG A 95 4.77 -7.30 8.15
CA ARG A 95 5.26 -6.70 9.40
C ARG A 95 4.44 -5.47 9.82
N ARG A 96 4.14 -4.60 8.87
CA ARG A 96 3.49 -3.30 9.08
C ARG A 96 2.34 -3.16 8.08
N PRO A 97 1.22 -3.86 8.31
CA PRO A 97 0.10 -3.87 7.36
C PRO A 97 -0.65 -2.54 7.28
N ASP A 98 -0.40 -1.60 8.19
CA ASP A 98 -1.03 -0.28 8.19
C ASP A 98 -0.14 0.80 7.55
N HIS A 99 1.06 0.43 7.05
CA HIS A 99 1.93 1.36 6.34
C HIS A 99 1.57 1.39 4.84
N GLY A 100 0.74 2.37 4.47
CA GLY A 100 0.20 2.53 3.11
C GLY A 100 1.23 2.49 1.96
N PRO A 101 2.41 3.14 2.08
CA PRO A 101 3.44 3.10 1.03
C PRO A 101 3.89 1.70 0.62
N LEU A 102 3.86 0.71 1.51
CA LEU A 102 4.23 -0.68 1.18
C LEU A 102 3.18 -1.35 0.29
N TRP A 103 1.90 -1.13 0.57
CA TRP A 103 0.80 -1.64 -0.27
C TRP A 103 0.79 -0.99 -1.64
N VAL A 104 1.06 0.31 -1.71
CA VAL A 104 1.19 1.04 -2.97
C VAL A 104 2.39 0.52 -3.77
N GLY A 105 3.54 0.34 -3.11
CA GLY A 105 4.73 -0.25 -3.72
C GLY A 105 4.46 -1.67 -4.24
N LEU A 106 3.81 -2.52 -3.46
CA LEU A 106 3.40 -3.87 -3.87
C LEU A 106 2.47 -3.84 -5.08
N ALA A 107 1.46 -2.97 -5.08
CA ALA A 107 0.54 -2.83 -6.21
C ALA A 107 1.28 -2.39 -7.48
N GLU A 108 2.17 -1.40 -7.39
CA GLU A 108 3.00 -0.94 -8.51
C GLU A 108 3.90 -2.07 -9.05
N THR A 109 4.53 -2.85 -8.17
CA THR A 109 5.32 -4.02 -8.58
C THR A 109 4.46 -5.03 -9.32
N LEU A 110 3.28 -5.37 -8.78
CA LEU A 110 2.35 -6.33 -9.39
C LEU A 110 1.83 -5.82 -10.74
N GLU A 111 1.60 -4.52 -10.89
CA GLU A 111 1.25 -3.91 -12.18
C GLU A 111 2.36 -4.09 -13.22
N ARG A 112 3.62 -3.83 -12.86
CA ARG A 112 4.77 -4.02 -13.74
C ARG A 112 4.99 -5.49 -14.12
N MET A 113 4.57 -6.41 -13.25
CA MET A 113 4.57 -7.85 -13.53
C MET A 113 3.35 -8.33 -14.35
N GLY A 114 2.39 -7.44 -14.66
CA GLY A 114 1.15 -7.79 -15.36
C GLY A 114 0.07 -8.44 -14.47
N ALA A 115 0.31 -8.57 -13.17
CA ALA A 115 -0.58 -9.18 -12.20
C ALA A 115 -1.66 -8.20 -11.69
N MET A 116 -2.44 -7.65 -12.62
CA MET A 116 -3.40 -6.54 -12.37
C MET A 116 -4.47 -6.86 -11.32
N ASP A 117 -4.95 -8.11 -11.28
CA ASP A 117 -5.96 -8.52 -10.30
C ASP A 117 -5.38 -8.66 -8.88
N GLU A 118 -4.10 -9.03 -8.77
CA GLU A 118 -3.39 -9.05 -7.49
C GLU A 118 -3.16 -7.63 -6.98
N ALA A 119 -2.71 -6.72 -7.85
CA ALA A 119 -2.55 -5.30 -7.51
C ALA A 119 -3.87 -4.70 -6.99
N ALA A 120 -4.99 -5.05 -7.64
CA ALA A 120 -6.31 -4.57 -7.22
C ALA A 120 -6.75 -5.16 -5.87
N ARG A 121 -6.40 -6.41 -5.58
CA ARG A 121 -6.63 -7.00 -4.24
C ARG A 121 -5.80 -6.30 -3.18
N ALA A 122 -4.54 -5.97 -3.47
CA ALA A 122 -3.64 -5.27 -2.55
C ALA A 122 -4.19 -3.89 -2.16
N LEU A 123 -4.57 -3.06 -3.14
CA LEU A 123 -5.13 -1.73 -2.85
C LEU A 123 -6.53 -1.78 -2.24
N ARG A 124 -7.32 -2.81 -2.53
CA ARG A 124 -8.57 -3.07 -1.79
C ARG A 124 -8.30 -3.30 -0.32
N GLU A 125 -7.33 -4.15 0.01
CA GLU A 125 -6.96 -4.41 1.40
C GLU A 125 -6.45 -3.16 2.10
N LEU A 126 -5.60 -2.36 1.44
CA LEU A 126 -5.16 -1.06 1.97
C LEU A 126 -6.36 -0.17 2.33
N THR A 127 -7.30 0.06 1.39
CA THR A 127 -8.47 0.90 1.67
C THR A 127 -9.41 0.34 2.74
N ARG A 128 -9.37 -0.98 3.02
CA ARG A 128 -10.11 -1.56 4.15
C ARG A 128 -9.42 -1.28 5.49
N ARG A 129 -8.09 -1.26 5.52
CA ARG A 129 -7.28 -1.02 6.72
C ARG A 129 -7.21 0.45 7.08
N THR A 130 -7.09 1.31 6.07
CA THR A 130 -7.00 2.77 6.24
C THR A 130 -8.18 3.47 5.55
N PRO A 131 -9.43 3.26 6.02
CA PRO A 131 -10.64 3.76 5.35
C PRO A 131 -10.73 5.29 5.29
N ASP A 132 -9.98 6.00 6.13
CA ASP A 132 -9.94 7.46 6.22
C ASP A 132 -8.73 8.09 5.52
N GLU A 133 -7.78 7.27 5.07
CA GLU A 133 -6.60 7.75 4.35
C GLU A 133 -6.93 7.98 2.88
N LEU A 134 -7.04 9.24 2.47
CA LEU A 134 -7.42 9.59 1.09
C LEU A 134 -6.39 9.11 0.05
N ASP A 135 -5.12 9.03 0.41
CA ASP A 135 -4.06 8.57 -0.49
C ASP A 135 -4.21 7.10 -0.87
N ALA A 136 -4.69 6.25 0.05
CA ALA A 136 -5.07 4.87 -0.24
C ALA A 136 -6.18 4.79 -1.30
N TRP A 137 -7.21 5.63 -1.15
CA TRP A 137 -8.29 5.73 -2.13
C TRP A 137 -7.82 6.26 -3.48
N ARG A 138 -6.90 7.24 -3.49
CA ARG A 138 -6.30 7.77 -4.73
C ARG A 138 -5.49 6.70 -5.46
N ALA A 139 -4.66 5.94 -4.75
CA ALA A 139 -3.90 4.84 -5.33
C ALA A 139 -4.83 3.80 -5.97
N ARG A 140 -5.90 3.40 -5.25
CA ARG A 140 -6.89 2.45 -5.77
C ARG A 140 -7.63 3.00 -6.99
N ALA A 141 -8.03 4.27 -6.96
CA ALA A 141 -8.68 4.94 -8.09
C ALA A 141 -7.77 4.96 -9.32
N ALA A 142 -6.49 5.30 -9.15
CA ALA A 142 -5.52 5.34 -10.23
C ALA A 142 -5.30 3.96 -10.88
N LEU A 143 -5.19 2.90 -10.09
CA LEU A 143 -5.13 1.53 -10.62
C LEU A 143 -6.42 1.15 -11.36
N ALA A 144 -7.59 1.49 -10.80
CA ALA A 144 -8.88 1.19 -11.44
C ALA A 144 -9.03 1.92 -12.78
N MET A 145 -8.55 3.16 -12.90
CA MET A 145 -8.46 3.90 -14.16
C MET A 145 -7.60 3.16 -15.19
N ARG A 146 -6.39 2.72 -14.81
CA ARG A 146 -5.49 1.99 -15.71
C ARG A 146 -6.06 0.64 -16.17
N ARG A 147 -6.81 -0.05 -15.31
CA ARG A 147 -7.50 -1.31 -15.62
C ARG A 147 -8.79 -1.12 -16.43
N GLY A 148 -9.24 0.11 -16.68
CA GLY A 148 -10.52 0.40 -17.31
C GLY A 148 -11.74 0.04 -16.44
N ALA A 149 -11.53 -0.15 -15.13
CA ALA A 149 -12.57 -0.44 -14.15
C ALA A 149 -13.27 0.87 -13.71
N TRP A 150 -13.96 1.52 -14.64
CA TRP A 150 -14.53 2.87 -14.46
C TRP A 150 -15.50 2.98 -13.29
N SER A 151 -16.27 1.92 -13.02
CA SER A 151 -17.22 1.86 -11.90
C SER A 151 -16.50 1.84 -10.55
N GLU A 152 -15.41 1.08 -10.43
CA GLU A 152 -14.56 1.06 -9.23
C GLU A 152 -13.84 2.39 -9.04
N ALA A 153 -13.28 2.97 -10.11
CA ALA A 153 -12.65 4.29 -10.07
C ALA A 153 -13.64 5.37 -9.61
N LEU A 154 -14.87 5.36 -10.15
CA LEU A 154 -15.94 6.29 -9.78
C LEU A 154 -16.30 6.17 -8.30
N ALA A 155 -16.39 4.95 -7.76
CA ALA A 155 -16.65 4.74 -6.34
C ALA A 155 -15.54 5.32 -5.46
N CYS A 156 -14.27 5.13 -5.86
CA CYS A 156 -13.12 5.67 -5.13
C CYS A 156 -13.10 7.21 -5.15
N TYR A 157 -13.30 7.85 -6.31
CA TYR A 157 -13.31 9.32 -6.40
C TYR A 157 -14.48 9.96 -5.64
N ARG A 158 -15.64 9.30 -5.59
CA ARG A 158 -16.75 9.74 -4.73
C ARG A 158 -16.39 9.74 -3.25
N ARG A 159 -15.56 8.79 -2.81
CA ARG A 159 -15.09 8.71 -1.42
C ARG A 159 -14.09 9.83 -1.09
N ILE A 160 -13.25 10.21 -2.06
CA ILE A 160 -12.24 11.26 -1.90
C ILE A 160 -12.90 12.65 -1.79
N GLY A 161 -13.81 12.98 -2.70
CA GLY A 161 -14.67 14.16 -2.59
C GLY A 161 -14.01 15.53 -2.81
N ASP A 162 -12.69 15.62 -2.98
CA ASP A 162 -11.98 16.87 -3.31
C ASP A 162 -12.28 17.36 -4.74
N GLU A 163 -11.93 18.61 -5.06
CA GLU A 163 -12.22 19.23 -6.36
C GLU A 163 -11.62 18.43 -7.54
N GLU A 164 -10.43 17.86 -7.35
CA GLU A 164 -9.77 17.04 -8.37
C GLU A 164 -10.53 15.74 -8.63
N ALA A 165 -10.96 15.05 -7.57
CA ALA A 165 -11.78 13.86 -7.64
C ALA A 165 -13.15 14.15 -8.26
N GLN A 166 -13.74 15.31 -7.98
CA GLN A 166 -15.03 15.72 -8.57
C GLN A 166 -14.95 15.87 -10.09
N ARG A 167 -13.84 16.43 -10.63
CA ARG A 167 -13.61 16.46 -12.09
C ARG A 167 -13.60 15.04 -12.67
N ASN A 168 -12.92 14.12 -12.00
CA ASN A 168 -12.88 12.71 -12.42
C ASN A 168 -14.25 12.03 -12.32
N VAL A 169 -15.07 12.35 -11.31
CA VAL A 169 -16.45 11.82 -11.17
C VAL A 169 -17.34 12.20 -12.36
N ILE A 170 -17.25 13.44 -12.84
CA ILE A 170 -18.03 13.89 -13.99
C ILE A 170 -17.64 13.09 -15.24
N ALA A 171 -16.34 13.02 -15.56
CA ALA A 171 -15.84 12.27 -16.71
C ALA A 171 -16.21 10.77 -16.64
N LEU A 172 -16.06 10.17 -15.45
CA LEU A 172 -16.33 8.75 -15.25
C LEU A 172 -17.82 8.41 -15.30
N ARG A 173 -18.73 9.32 -14.95
CA ARG A 173 -20.17 9.09 -15.12
C ARG A 173 -20.54 8.84 -16.59
N PHE A 174 -19.92 9.57 -17.51
CA PHE A 174 -20.13 9.35 -18.95
C PHE A 174 -19.57 7.99 -19.39
N LEU A 175 -18.34 7.67 -18.98
CA LEU A 175 -17.68 6.39 -19.34
C LEU A 175 -18.39 5.17 -18.75
N VAL A 176 -18.88 5.25 -17.51
CA VAL A 176 -19.70 4.19 -16.92
C VAL A 176 -21.01 4.05 -17.68
N GLY A 177 -21.68 5.15 -17.99
CA GLY A 177 -22.96 5.12 -18.73
C GLY A 177 -22.88 4.51 -20.13
N THR A 178 -21.74 4.65 -20.83
CA THR A 178 -21.52 4.06 -22.17
C THR A 178 -20.97 2.63 -22.14
N ASN A 179 -20.39 2.22 -21.02
CA ASN A 179 -19.79 0.89 -20.83
C ASN A 179 -20.64 -0.04 -19.94
N ASP A 180 -21.73 0.46 -19.35
CA ASP A 180 -22.71 -0.31 -18.59
C ASP A 180 -23.51 -1.23 -19.53
N PRO A 181 -23.42 -2.56 -19.38
CA PRO A 181 -24.15 -3.49 -20.24
C PRO A 181 -25.67 -3.30 -20.19
N VAL A 182 -26.22 -2.81 -19.07
CA VAL A 182 -27.67 -2.55 -18.93
C VAL A 182 -28.09 -1.39 -19.84
N ARG A 183 -27.36 -0.27 -19.80
CA ARG A 183 -27.62 0.89 -20.67
C ARG A 183 -27.29 0.64 -22.14
N ARG A 184 -26.31 -0.21 -22.44
CA ARG A 184 -26.04 -0.64 -23.83
C ARG A 184 -27.21 -1.41 -24.44
N CYS A 185 -27.89 -2.25 -23.65
CA CYS A 185 -29.08 -2.95 -24.09
C CYS A 185 -30.23 -1.97 -24.38
N ASP A 186 -30.47 -1.02 -23.49
CA ASP A 186 -31.48 0.04 -23.71
C ASP A 186 -31.17 0.87 -24.95
N ALA A 187 -29.94 1.38 -25.10
CA ALA A 187 -29.55 2.18 -26.26
C ALA A 187 -29.66 1.41 -27.58
N ARG A 188 -29.31 0.11 -27.61
CA ARG A 188 -29.54 -0.74 -28.79
C ARG A 188 -31.04 -0.94 -29.07
N SER A 189 -31.86 -1.07 -28.04
CA SER A 189 -33.31 -1.21 -28.19
C SER A 189 -33.95 0.07 -28.73
N GLU A 190 -33.51 1.24 -28.29
CA GLU A 190 -33.99 2.54 -28.75
C GLU A 190 -33.61 2.82 -30.20
N VAL A 191 -32.35 2.55 -30.58
CA VAL A 191 -31.89 2.66 -31.98
C VAL A 191 -32.65 1.68 -32.88
N ARG A 192 -32.89 0.44 -32.42
CA ARG A 192 -33.65 -0.55 -33.19
C ARG A 192 -35.12 -0.16 -33.34
N ARG A 193 -35.73 0.44 -32.32
CA ARG A 193 -37.10 0.97 -32.37
C ARG A 193 -37.20 2.15 -33.35
N ALA A 194 -36.24 3.09 -33.29
CA ALA A 194 -36.18 4.24 -34.20
C ALA A 194 -35.95 3.86 -35.67
N LEU A 195 -35.30 2.72 -35.95
CA LEU A 195 -35.10 2.21 -37.31
C LEU A 195 -36.30 1.42 -37.85
N CYS A 196 -37.19 0.91 -36.99
CA CYS A 196 -38.41 0.20 -37.39
C CYS A 196 -39.65 1.11 -37.51
N GLU A 197 -39.59 2.33 -36.96
CA GLU A 197 -40.67 3.33 -37.04
C GLU A 197 -40.56 4.26 -38.27
N ARG A 198 -39.66 3.97 -39.22
CA ARG A 198 -39.59 4.60 -40.54
C ARG A 198 -40.04 3.63 -41.63
#